data_AF-A0A1W0WZT1-F1
#
_entry.id   AF-A0A1W0WZT1-F1
#
_cell.length_a   1.000
_cell.length_b   1.000
_cell.length_c   1.000
_cell.angle_alpha   90.00
_cell.angle_beta   90.00
_cell.angle_gamma   90.00
#
_symmetry.space_group_name_H-M   'P 1'
#
loop_
_entity.id
_entity.type
_entity.pdbx_description
1 polymer ?
#
loop_
_entity_poly.entity_id
_entity_poly.type
_entity_poly.pdbx_seq_one_letter_code
_entity_poly.pdbx_strand_id
1 'polypeptide(L)'
;MAGLISTVAKSLSQPLSAVDTSSYAYVTVQHRMPIILTQIVDHLSRHKSEVYDAKTDSALVTSPTRLHPAGGLQDAWNSNRHESEEELKGILGALAKLRNELQTNKPLTRFDVGLAEKDDAYMGDFAEWNAALDSVVARNLISLSEPPKWFECSWLFVETYMYRRIMAAIHETTHLKLLDPFKWQKAESLKDSTKNVHNMLDYLKNTLEVIVQAEDKTPEELKRHFGQLLRLSLWGNKGDLSHSAGKGKPEPPSACHPTPETSNPHDDQHAMREVLLVDDSEAIWQHLRKASSTKCSLTESSGYTRVDIICDNYGLELITDLILGEFLIVSRLASQVCYHVKAMPWFVSDTTVPDLLHILDVINDHGGKFGDKWRDYLMSGKFIATTDAFWTLPYDFDWMKKKAPALYDYFKGSALIIFKGDLNYRKLTGDLKWPHTTPFKTALRSFHPAPLCTLRGLKAEVVVGLREGQAEDLTQQDKDWLTCGEFAENNFINNKLPSSEPSSIVVCILPHVKELNDPLKHLHHLLMEAFCKEHSIRLLKVASCEGFCALLKLLQQIDPANPYAAASHGIASIDASDLLIIKAAEPRSAGADEDLMSQYDVIMVRRRDAEGGSAATPVLPAVFPTYFDAT
;
A
#
# COMPACT_ATOMS: atom_id res chain seq x y z
N MET A 1 19.10 24.26 -17.15
CA MET A 1 18.52 23.70 -15.91
C MET A 1 17.00 23.56 -15.97
N ALA A 2 16.20 24.60 -16.20
CA ALA A 2 14.72 24.49 -16.25
C ALA A 2 14.19 23.44 -17.25
N GLY A 3 14.82 23.32 -18.42
CA GLY A 3 14.51 22.26 -19.40
C GLY A 3 14.97 20.85 -18.99
N LEU A 4 16.03 20.72 -18.17
CA LEU A 4 16.51 19.42 -17.68
C LEU A 4 15.63 18.91 -16.53
N ILE A 5 15.16 19.81 -15.65
CA ILE A 5 14.18 19.52 -14.61
C ILE A 5 12.86 19.06 -15.24
N SER A 6 12.44 19.67 -16.37
CA SER A 6 11.26 19.22 -17.13
C SER A 6 11.42 17.81 -17.72
N THR A 7 12.62 17.45 -18.19
CA THR A 7 12.87 16.12 -18.81
C THR A 7 13.05 15.01 -17.77
N VAL A 8 13.64 15.31 -16.61
CA VAL A 8 13.74 14.34 -15.49
C VAL A 8 12.41 14.21 -14.73
N ALA A 9 11.64 15.29 -14.59
CA ALA A 9 10.27 15.22 -14.07
C ALA A 9 9.32 14.43 -15.01
N LYS A 10 9.65 14.34 -16.31
CA LYS A 10 8.96 13.46 -17.27
C LYS A 10 9.35 11.97 -17.15
N SER A 11 10.38 11.62 -16.38
CA SER A 11 10.76 10.21 -16.16
C SER A 11 10.08 9.58 -14.94
N LEU A 12 9.33 10.36 -14.15
CA LEU A 12 8.44 9.89 -13.10
C LEU A 12 7.00 10.08 -13.61
N SER A 13 6.21 9.01 -13.59
CA SER A 13 4.80 9.03 -13.96
C SER A 13 4.09 10.18 -13.23
N GLN A 14 3.37 11.04 -13.96
CA GLN A 14 2.63 12.15 -13.35
C GLN A 14 1.48 11.61 -12.48
N PRO A 15 1.10 12.29 -11.39
CA PRO A 15 -0.07 11.89 -10.62
C PRO A 15 -1.37 12.01 -11.42
N LEU A 16 -2.33 11.14 -11.10
CA LEU A 16 -3.72 11.29 -11.51
C LEU A 16 -4.26 12.61 -10.94
N SER A 17 -5.07 13.31 -11.71
CA SER A 17 -5.65 14.62 -11.34
C SER A 17 -6.88 14.92 -12.18
N ALA A 18 -7.68 15.87 -11.70
CA ALA A 18 -8.86 16.36 -12.38
C ALA A 18 -8.54 17.45 -13.43
N VAL A 19 -7.31 17.53 -13.94
CA VAL A 19 -6.97 18.42 -15.06
C VAL A 19 -7.54 17.88 -16.37
N ASP A 20 -7.51 16.56 -16.54
CA ASP A 20 -8.05 15.87 -17.70
C ASP A 20 -9.54 15.59 -17.51
N THR A 21 -10.39 16.28 -18.27
CA THR A 21 -11.85 16.16 -18.17
C THR A 21 -12.40 14.79 -18.56
N SER A 22 -11.60 13.97 -19.24
CA SER A 22 -11.97 12.59 -19.61
C SER A 22 -11.62 11.57 -18.53
N SER A 23 -10.79 11.95 -17.55
CA SER A 23 -10.35 11.05 -16.48
C SER A 23 -11.44 10.79 -15.43
N TYR A 24 -11.36 9.62 -14.83
CA TYR A 24 -12.18 9.27 -13.66
C TYR A 24 -11.88 10.17 -12.44
N ALA A 25 -10.64 10.67 -12.33
CA ALA A 25 -10.30 11.67 -11.32
C ALA A 25 -11.13 12.95 -11.49
N TYR A 26 -11.30 13.46 -12.71
CA TYR A 26 -12.19 14.60 -12.97
C TYR A 26 -13.64 14.28 -12.63
N VAL A 27 -14.16 13.11 -13.03
CA VAL A 27 -15.53 12.69 -12.67
C VAL A 27 -15.70 12.65 -11.15
N THR A 28 -14.70 12.15 -10.43
CA THR A 28 -14.73 12.06 -8.97
C THR A 28 -14.74 13.44 -8.31
N VAL A 29 -13.83 14.33 -8.70
CA VAL A 29 -13.73 15.69 -8.14
C VAL A 29 -14.95 16.55 -8.49
N GLN A 30 -15.40 16.50 -9.75
CA GLN A 30 -16.50 17.32 -10.26
C GLN A 30 -17.87 16.86 -9.77
N HIS A 31 -18.09 15.54 -9.66
CA HIS A 31 -19.43 14.98 -9.42
C HIS A 31 -19.54 14.22 -8.11
N ARG A 32 -18.62 13.30 -7.80
CA ARG A 32 -18.75 12.39 -6.65
C ARG A 32 -18.47 13.07 -5.32
N MET A 33 -17.38 13.84 -5.22
CA MET A 33 -17.01 14.55 -3.99
C MET A 33 -18.10 15.55 -3.52
N PRO A 34 -18.74 16.36 -4.39
CA PRO A 34 -19.89 17.19 -4.00
C PRO A 34 -21.11 16.38 -3.54
N ILE A 35 -21.36 15.21 -4.14
CA ILE A 35 -22.45 14.30 -3.72
C ILE A 35 -22.18 13.79 -2.30
N ILE A 36 -20.95 13.35 -2.00
CA ILE A 36 -20.55 12.90 -0.65
C ILE A 36 -20.80 13.99 0.37
N LEU A 37 -20.33 15.23 0.12
CA LEU A 37 -20.59 16.36 1.02
C LEU A 37 -22.08 16.62 1.24
N THR A 38 -22.88 16.48 0.18
CA THR A 38 -24.33 16.67 0.25
C THR A 38 -25.01 15.55 1.04
N GLN A 39 -24.57 14.30 0.89
CA GLN A 39 -25.06 13.17 1.66
C GLN A 39 -24.75 13.33 3.15
N ILE A 40 -23.54 13.78 3.52
CA ILE A 40 -23.19 14.06 4.92
C ILE A 40 -24.14 15.11 5.51
N VAL A 41 -24.34 16.23 4.80
CA VAL A 41 -25.26 17.30 5.22
C VAL A 41 -26.68 16.76 5.41
N ASP A 42 -27.14 15.90 4.50
CA ASP A 42 -28.47 15.30 4.56
C ASP A 42 -28.60 14.33 5.75
N HIS A 43 -27.65 13.42 5.97
CA HIS A 43 -27.65 12.52 7.13
C HIS A 43 -27.61 13.29 8.46
N LEU A 44 -26.70 14.27 8.60
CA LEU A 44 -26.63 15.11 9.79
C LEU A 44 -27.92 15.89 10.04
N SER A 45 -28.60 16.34 8.99
CA SER A 45 -29.89 17.03 9.10
C SER A 45 -31.03 16.10 9.49
N ARG A 46 -31.07 14.89 8.91
CA ARG A 46 -32.09 13.85 9.20
C ARG A 46 -31.97 13.33 10.63
N HIS A 47 -30.76 13.14 11.12
CA HIS A 47 -30.48 12.56 12.43
C HIS A 47 -30.07 13.59 13.47
N LYS A 48 -30.38 14.88 13.26
CA LYS A 48 -29.98 15.97 14.16
C LYS A 48 -30.37 15.72 15.63
N SER A 49 -31.55 15.15 15.89
CA SER A 49 -31.96 14.78 17.24
C SER A 49 -31.02 13.76 17.87
N GLU A 50 -30.62 12.73 17.14
CA GLU A 50 -29.65 11.73 17.63
C GLU A 50 -28.24 12.31 17.84
N VAL A 51 -27.92 13.42 17.18
CA VAL A 51 -26.62 14.10 17.32
C VAL A 51 -26.54 14.87 18.63
N TYR A 52 -27.50 15.78 18.89
CA TYR A 52 -27.46 16.63 20.08
C TYR A 52 -28.19 16.03 21.31
N ASP A 53 -29.03 15.01 21.12
CA ASP A 53 -29.66 14.25 22.22
C ASP A 53 -28.83 13.04 22.63
N ALA A 54 -27.66 12.82 21.98
CA ALA A 54 -26.70 11.83 22.43
C ALA A 54 -26.38 12.12 23.89
N LYS A 55 -26.94 11.32 24.80
CA LYS A 55 -26.57 11.37 26.21
C LYS A 55 -25.09 11.06 26.21
N THR A 56 -24.26 12.08 26.44
CA THR A 56 -22.88 11.82 26.88
C THR A 56 -23.01 10.82 27.99
N ASP A 57 -22.54 9.59 27.79
CA ASP A 57 -22.47 8.62 28.87
C ASP A 57 -21.70 9.32 29.98
N SER A 58 -22.44 9.66 31.04
CA SER A 58 -22.01 10.48 32.16
C SER A 58 -21.05 9.69 33.06
N ALA A 59 -20.10 8.98 32.45
CA ALA A 59 -19.04 8.22 33.10
C ALA A 59 -17.68 8.93 33.04
N LEU A 60 -17.51 9.96 32.18
CA LEU A 60 -16.22 10.66 32.01
C LEU A 60 -16.18 12.09 32.58
N VAL A 61 -17.28 12.62 33.13
CA VAL A 61 -17.25 13.89 33.90
C VAL A 61 -17.08 13.58 35.39
N THR A 62 -15.90 13.14 35.79
CA THR A 62 -15.47 13.13 37.19
C THR A 62 -14.35 14.14 37.39
N SER A 63 -14.68 15.43 37.34
CA SER A 63 -13.85 16.48 37.94
C SER A 63 -14.63 17.13 39.09
N PRO A 64 -14.35 16.79 40.36
CA PRO A 64 -15.14 17.21 41.51
C PRO A 64 -14.84 18.66 41.96
N THR A 65 -14.76 19.62 41.05
CA THR A 65 -14.32 20.99 41.40
C THR A 65 -14.96 22.15 40.66
N ARG A 66 -16.02 21.93 39.85
CA ARG A 66 -16.83 23.07 39.38
C ARG A 66 -18.10 23.15 40.21
N LEU A 67 -18.19 24.22 41.00
CA LEU A 67 -19.42 24.70 41.65
C LEU A 67 -20.59 24.52 40.68
N HIS A 68 -21.60 23.75 41.08
CA HIS A 68 -22.81 23.55 40.31
C HIS A 68 -23.41 24.93 39.96
N PRO A 69 -23.65 25.23 38.67
CA PRO A 69 -24.42 26.42 38.32
C PRO A 69 -25.83 26.28 38.93
N ALA A 70 -26.44 27.42 39.28
CA ALA A 70 -27.65 27.53 40.10
C ALA A 70 -28.96 26.95 39.50
N GLY A 71 -28.89 26.00 38.54
CA GLY A 71 -30.02 25.42 37.79
C GLY A 71 -30.16 23.88 37.82
N GLY A 72 -29.31 23.15 38.55
CA GLY A 72 -29.41 21.69 38.64
C GLY A 72 -29.04 20.94 37.34
N LEU A 73 -29.15 19.60 37.37
CA LEU A 73 -28.68 18.70 36.29
C LEU A 73 -29.46 18.88 34.97
N GLN A 74 -30.74 19.22 35.05
CA GLN A 74 -31.60 19.37 33.87
C GLN A 74 -31.24 20.63 33.08
N ASP A 75 -30.92 21.74 33.75
CA ASP A 75 -30.54 22.99 33.08
C ASP A 75 -29.17 22.88 32.43
N ALA A 76 -28.23 22.17 33.07
CA ALA A 76 -26.92 21.86 32.48
C ALA A 76 -27.07 20.98 31.21
N TRP A 77 -27.95 19.97 31.26
CA TRP A 77 -28.25 19.14 30.09
C TRP A 77 -28.91 19.93 28.97
N ASN A 78 -29.89 20.79 29.29
CA ASN A 78 -30.54 21.67 28.30
C ASN A 78 -29.54 22.64 27.65
N SER A 79 -28.57 23.17 28.41
CA SER A 79 -27.52 24.06 27.89
C SER A 79 -26.60 23.32 26.91
N ASN A 80 -26.07 22.16 27.30
CA ASN A 80 -25.19 21.35 26.44
C ASN A 80 -25.89 20.94 25.14
N ARG A 81 -27.18 20.62 25.22
CA ARG A 81 -28.01 20.30 24.06
C ARG A 81 -28.14 21.48 23.10
N HIS A 82 -28.43 22.68 23.62
CA HIS A 82 -28.52 23.89 22.81
C HIS A 82 -27.16 24.26 22.18
N GLU A 83 -26.06 24.13 22.92
CA GLU A 83 -24.71 24.34 22.40
C GLU A 83 -24.37 23.34 21.28
N SER A 84 -24.71 22.07 21.46
CA SER A 84 -24.54 21.03 20.43
C SER A 84 -25.38 21.30 19.18
N GLU A 85 -26.58 21.86 19.33
CA GLU A 85 -27.42 22.26 18.20
C GLU A 85 -26.78 23.41 17.39
N GLU A 86 -26.21 24.40 18.07
CA GLU A 86 -25.49 25.51 17.41
C GLU A 86 -24.19 25.02 16.75
N GLU A 87 -23.44 24.13 17.40
CA GLU A 87 -22.26 23.48 16.81
C GLU A 87 -22.62 22.70 15.54
N LEU A 88 -23.74 21.96 15.54
CA LEU A 88 -24.23 21.25 14.37
C LEU A 88 -24.55 22.22 13.22
N LYS A 89 -25.20 23.36 13.49
CA LYS A 89 -25.42 24.40 12.48
C LYS A 89 -24.10 24.94 11.92
N GLY A 90 -23.10 25.12 12.77
CA GLY A 90 -21.73 25.48 12.38
C GLY A 90 -21.10 24.47 11.43
N ILE A 91 -21.14 23.18 11.79
CA ILE A 91 -20.64 22.07 10.95
C ILE A 91 -21.33 22.09 9.58
N LEU A 92 -22.67 22.15 9.54
CA LEU A 92 -23.44 22.17 8.29
C LEU A 92 -23.06 23.37 7.40
N GLY A 93 -22.86 24.54 8.00
CA GLY A 93 -22.38 25.74 7.30
C GLY A 93 -20.97 25.56 6.72
N ALA A 94 -20.05 24.97 7.49
CA ALA A 94 -18.69 24.69 7.03
C ALA A 94 -18.66 23.68 5.87
N LEU A 95 -19.48 22.64 5.91
CA LEU A 95 -19.60 21.65 4.83
C LEU A 95 -20.22 22.26 3.55
N ALA A 96 -21.23 23.11 3.69
CA ALA A 96 -21.80 23.85 2.56
C ALA A 96 -20.78 24.78 1.90
N LYS A 97 -19.97 25.47 2.72
CA LYS A 97 -18.85 26.30 2.25
C LYS A 97 -17.79 25.47 1.52
N LEU A 98 -17.38 24.33 2.10
CA LEU A 98 -16.41 23.41 1.50
C LEU A 98 -16.89 22.90 0.14
N ARG A 99 -18.17 22.52 0.04
CA ARG A 99 -18.78 22.11 -1.24
C ARG A 99 -18.72 23.23 -2.28
N ASN A 100 -19.03 24.47 -1.88
CA ASN A 100 -18.91 25.62 -2.79
C ASN A 100 -17.47 25.86 -3.24
N GLU A 101 -16.50 25.80 -2.32
CA GLU A 101 -15.07 25.94 -2.62
C GLU A 101 -14.62 24.91 -3.66
N LEU A 102 -15.00 23.64 -3.48
CA LEU A 102 -14.75 22.54 -4.41
C LEU A 102 -15.38 22.81 -5.78
N GLN A 103 -16.69 23.05 -5.85
CA GLN A 103 -17.43 23.21 -7.11
C GLN A 103 -17.04 24.46 -7.91
N THR A 104 -16.54 25.50 -7.24
CA THR A 104 -16.08 26.74 -7.88
C THR A 104 -14.57 26.77 -8.09
N ASN A 105 -13.89 25.63 -7.90
CA ASN A 105 -12.44 25.46 -8.04
C ASN A 105 -11.65 26.56 -7.31
N LYS A 106 -12.07 26.93 -6.09
CA LYS A 106 -11.34 27.90 -5.28
C LYS A 106 -9.98 27.35 -4.85
N PRO A 107 -9.00 28.22 -4.56
CA PRO A 107 -7.78 27.81 -3.88
C PRO A 107 -8.04 27.03 -2.60
N LEU A 108 -7.25 25.98 -2.37
CA LEU A 108 -7.23 25.22 -1.13
C LEU A 108 -6.71 26.11 0.01
N THR A 109 -7.36 26.02 1.17
CA THR A 109 -7.05 26.87 2.32
C THR A 109 -6.16 26.13 3.32
N ARG A 110 -5.34 26.90 4.04
CA ARG A 110 -4.56 26.38 5.17
C ARG A 110 -5.47 25.99 6.34
N PHE A 111 -5.01 25.05 7.15
CA PHE A 111 -5.59 24.76 8.45
C PHE A 111 -5.06 25.76 9.49
N ASP A 112 -5.90 26.18 10.42
CA ASP A 112 -5.51 27.11 11.48
C ASP A 112 -4.78 26.37 12.60
N VAL A 113 -3.45 26.45 12.59
CA VAL A 113 -2.59 25.84 13.61
C VAL A 113 -2.77 26.46 15.00
N GLY A 114 -3.36 27.66 15.10
CA GLY A 114 -3.65 28.31 16.37
C GLY A 114 -4.81 27.67 17.13
N LEU A 115 -5.67 26.90 16.45
CA LEU A 115 -6.78 26.16 17.08
C LEU A 115 -6.32 24.84 17.73
N ALA A 116 -5.16 24.32 17.33
CA ALA A 116 -4.58 23.16 18.00
C ALA A 116 -4.05 23.59 19.37
N GLU A 117 -4.83 23.37 20.42
CA GLU A 117 -4.27 23.37 21.78
C GLU A 117 -3.09 22.39 21.83
N LYS A 118 -2.08 22.68 22.66
CA LYS A 118 -0.80 21.95 22.66
C LYS A 118 -0.91 20.43 22.85
N ASP A 119 -2.08 19.92 23.30
CA ASP A 119 -2.34 18.51 23.57
C ASP A 119 -3.60 17.96 22.87
N ASP A 120 -4.16 18.65 21.87
CA ASP A 120 -5.30 18.13 21.12
C ASP A 120 -4.87 17.12 20.04
N ALA A 121 -4.96 15.83 20.37
CA ALA A 121 -4.61 14.72 19.49
C ALA A 121 -5.36 14.74 18.14
N TYR A 122 -6.55 15.38 18.06
CA TYR A 122 -7.37 15.41 16.85
C TYR A 122 -6.98 16.52 15.85
N MET A 123 -6.18 17.50 16.29
CA MET A 123 -5.75 18.65 15.49
C MET A 123 -4.23 18.79 15.37
N GLY A 124 -3.47 17.89 16.01
CA GLY A 124 -2.00 17.90 15.99
C GLY A 124 -1.37 17.72 14.61
N ASP A 125 -2.13 17.30 13.60
CA ASP A 125 -1.67 17.10 12.22
C ASP A 125 -1.80 18.35 11.31
N PHE A 126 -2.40 19.45 11.78
CA PHE A 126 -2.62 20.65 10.96
C PHE A 126 -1.35 21.27 10.38
N ALA A 127 -0.28 21.31 11.17
CA ALA A 127 1.02 21.80 10.69
C ALA A 127 1.57 20.92 9.56
N GLU A 128 1.37 19.60 9.68
CA GLU A 128 1.83 18.62 8.69
C GLU A 128 1.03 18.72 7.38
N TRP A 129 -0.28 18.94 7.47
CA TRP A 129 -1.13 19.22 6.31
C TRP A 129 -0.75 20.52 5.59
N ASN A 130 -0.48 21.58 6.35
CA ASN A 130 0.00 22.85 5.79
C ASN A 130 1.36 22.68 5.11
N ALA A 131 2.27 21.88 5.69
CA ALA A 131 3.54 21.54 5.04
C ALA A 131 3.34 20.75 3.74
N ALA A 132 2.41 19.79 3.72
CA ALA A 132 2.06 19.05 2.51
C ALA A 132 1.51 19.97 1.41
N LEU A 133 0.64 20.92 1.78
CA LEU A 133 0.04 21.93 0.89
C LEU A 133 1.08 22.86 0.23
N ASP A 134 2.18 23.15 0.91
CA ASP A 134 3.28 23.97 0.39
C ASP A 134 4.34 23.17 -0.38
N SER A 135 4.28 21.85 -0.31
CA SER A 135 5.28 20.96 -0.90
C SER A 135 4.85 20.43 -2.28
N VAL A 136 5.76 19.65 -2.88
CA VAL A 136 5.50 18.88 -4.11
C VAL A 136 4.33 17.91 -3.98
N VAL A 137 3.86 17.58 -2.77
CA VAL A 137 2.72 16.67 -2.59
C VAL A 137 1.42 17.27 -3.10
N ALA A 138 1.14 18.54 -2.79
CA ALA A 138 -0.01 19.25 -3.34
C ALA A 138 0.31 19.96 -4.66
N ARG A 139 1.54 20.49 -4.79
CA ARG A 139 1.96 21.35 -5.91
C ARG A 139 2.71 20.59 -7.02
N ASN A 140 2.45 19.30 -7.19
CA ASN A 140 3.12 18.44 -8.18
C ASN A 140 2.82 18.81 -9.64
N LEU A 141 1.65 19.39 -9.90
CA LEU A 141 1.14 19.67 -11.25
C LEU A 141 1.04 21.17 -11.58
N ILE A 142 1.33 22.03 -10.61
CA ILE A 142 1.20 23.49 -10.72
C ILE A 142 2.52 24.18 -10.37
N SER A 143 2.69 25.41 -10.86
CA SER A 143 3.83 26.23 -10.45
C SER A 143 3.79 26.49 -8.94
N LEU A 144 4.95 26.46 -8.28
CA LEU A 144 5.08 26.85 -6.87
C LEU A 144 4.64 28.30 -6.61
N SER A 145 4.54 29.15 -7.65
CA SER A 145 4.04 30.52 -7.54
C SER A 145 2.51 30.64 -7.49
N GLU A 146 1.78 29.60 -7.89
CA GLU A 146 0.32 29.61 -7.92
C GLU A 146 -0.27 28.90 -6.71
N PRO A 147 -1.42 29.35 -6.19
CA PRO A 147 -2.07 28.67 -5.08
C PRO A 147 -2.71 27.35 -5.55
N PRO A 148 -2.56 26.26 -4.79
CA PRO A 148 -3.16 24.96 -5.12
C PRO A 148 -4.68 25.04 -5.18
N LYS A 149 -5.30 24.44 -6.22
CA LYS A 149 -6.76 24.36 -6.39
C LYS A 149 -7.24 22.92 -6.58
N TRP A 150 -8.54 22.72 -6.42
CA TRP A 150 -9.19 21.40 -6.44
C TRP A 150 -8.98 20.59 -7.72
N PHE A 151 -8.99 21.23 -8.89
CA PHE A 151 -8.85 20.52 -10.17
C PHE A 151 -7.40 20.35 -10.62
N GLU A 152 -6.49 21.10 -10.01
CA GLU A 152 -5.12 21.27 -10.49
C GLU A 152 -4.09 20.54 -9.62
N CYS A 153 -4.47 20.07 -8.43
CA CYS A 153 -3.62 19.23 -7.58
C CYS A 153 -3.83 17.74 -7.91
N SER A 154 -2.95 16.87 -7.39
CA SER A 154 -3.14 15.42 -7.49
C SER A 154 -4.45 14.98 -6.85
N TRP A 155 -5.08 13.99 -7.47
CA TRP A 155 -6.36 13.44 -7.04
C TRP A 155 -6.29 12.90 -5.61
N LEU A 156 -5.28 12.10 -5.28
CA LEU A 156 -5.02 11.64 -3.91
C LEU A 156 -4.98 12.79 -2.89
N PHE A 157 -4.32 13.91 -3.21
CA PHE A 157 -4.22 15.03 -2.29
C PHE A 157 -5.57 15.70 -2.05
N VAL A 158 -6.31 16.04 -3.11
CA VAL A 158 -7.57 16.79 -2.96
C VAL A 158 -8.67 15.97 -2.32
N GLU A 159 -8.70 14.67 -2.58
CA GLU A 159 -9.67 13.75 -2.00
C GLU A 159 -9.42 13.60 -0.49
N THR A 160 -8.17 13.33 -0.09
CA THR A 160 -7.79 13.25 1.34
C THR A 160 -7.95 14.60 2.06
N TYR A 161 -7.63 15.72 1.41
CA TYR A 161 -7.82 17.07 1.94
C TYR A 161 -9.30 17.38 2.21
N MET A 162 -10.22 16.96 1.35
CA MET A 162 -11.66 17.10 1.58
C MET A 162 -12.09 16.40 2.87
N TYR A 163 -11.70 15.13 3.08
CA TYR A 163 -12.03 14.40 4.31
C TYR A 163 -11.41 15.04 5.55
N ARG A 164 -10.17 15.54 5.46
CA ARG A 164 -9.57 16.28 6.57
C ARG A 164 -10.30 17.58 6.88
N ARG A 165 -10.79 18.32 5.86
CA ARG A 165 -11.62 19.54 6.03
C ARG A 165 -12.98 19.24 6.65
N ILE A 166 -13.61 18.12 6.30
CA ILE A 166 -14.83 17.63 6.97
C ILE A 166 -14.54 17.41 8.45
N MET A 167 -13.50 16.63 8.77
CA MET A 167 -13.16 16.33 10.16
C MET A 167 -12.65 17.56 10.92
N ALA A 168 -12.01 18.53 10.27
CA ALA A 168 -11.63 19.79 10.90
C ALA A 168 -12.86 20.55 11.42
N ALA A 169 -13.91 20.68 10.60
CA ALA A 169 -15.14 21.34 11.01
C ALA A 169 -15.81 20.68 12.23
N ILE A 170 -15.64 19.36 12.40
CA ILE A 170 -16.14 18.61 13.55
C ILE A 170 -15.20 18.74 14.75
N HIS A 171 -13.89 18.58 14.55
CA HIS A 171 -12.88 18.66 15.61
C HIS A 171 -12.74 20.07 16.20
N GLU A 172 -13.18 21.13 15.50
CA GLU A 172 -13.22 22.49 16.04
C GLU A 172 -14.35 22.69 17.07
N THR A 173 -15.29 21.75 17.17
CA THR A 173 -16.39 21.80 18.13
C THR A 173 -15.99 21.30 19.52
N THR A 174 -16.77 21.67 20.53
CA THR A 174 -16.57 21.27 21.93
C THR A 174 -17.36 20.00 22.24
N HIS A 175 -18.64 19.95 21.91
CA HIS A 175 -19.53 18.83 22.29
C HIS A 175 -19.63 17.77 21.21
N LEU A 176 -19.52 18.15 19.93
CA LEU A 176 -19.62 17.25 18.79
C LEU A 176 -18.28 16.72 18.26
N LYS A 177 -17.19 16.92 19.00
CA LYS A 177 -15.81 16.61 18.57
C LYS A 177 -15.59 15.16 18.15
N LEU A 178 -16.34 14.23 18.73
CA LEU A 178 -16.26 12.77 18.49
C LEU A 178 -17.30 12.25 17.48
N LEU A 179 -18.03 13.15 16.82
CA LEU A 179 -19.05 12.77 15.85
C LEU A 179 -18.41 12.10 14.63
N ASP A 180 -18.83 10.85 14.36
CA ASP A 180 -18.62 10.23 13.05
C ASP A 180 -19.76 10.65 12.10
N PRO A 181 -19.49 11.47 11.07
CA PRO A 181 -20.53 11.92 10.14
C PRO A 181 -21.03 10.80 9.21
N PHE A 182 -20.35 9.65 9.17
CA PHE A 182 -20.66 8.51 8.31
C PHE A 182 -21.31 7.34 9.04
N LYS A 183 -21.51 7.43 10.36
CA LYS A 183 -22.00 6.31 11.18
C LYS A 183 -23.31 5.69 10.67
N TRP A 184 -24.25 6.51 10.20
CA TRP A 184 -25.53 6.00 9.70
C TRP A 184 -25.37 5.30 8.36
N GLN A 185 -24.52 5.83 7.47
CA GLN A 185 -24.24 5.17 6.20
C GLN A 185 -23.51 3.83 6.40
N LYS A 186 -22.60 3.75 7.38
CA LYS A 186 -21.96 2.50 7.81
C LYS A 186 -22.97 1.50 8.41
N ALA A 187 -23.94 1.97 9.20
CA ALA A 187 -25.00 1.11 9.72
C ALA A 187 -25.92 0.61 8.59
N GLU A 188 -26.28 1.48 7.64
CA GLU A 188 -27.07 1.16 6.47
C GLU A 188 -26.37 0.13 5.56
N SER A 189 -25.04 0.12 5.47
CA SER A 189 -24.31 -0.85 4.65
C SER A 189 -24.43 -2.30 5.15
N LEU A 190 -24.84 -2.51 6.40
CA LEU A 190 -25.13 -3.82 6.97
C LEU A 190 -26.62 -4.15 6.99
N LYS A 191 -27.47 -3.19 6.61
CA LYS A 191 -28.90 -3.42 6.46
C LYS A 191 -29.11 -4.54 5.44
N ASP A 192 -29.95 -5.51 5.79
CA ASP A 192 -30.27 -6.69 4.98
C ASP A 192 -29.08 -7.65 4.71
N SER A 193 -27.93 -7.47 5.37
CA SER A 193 -26.75 -8.33 5.22
C SER A 193 -26.73 -9.54 6.16
N THR A 194 -27.74 -9.70 7.02
CA THR A 194 -27.84 -10.76 8.04
C THR A 194 -27.59 -12.16 7.47
N LYS A 195 -28.19 -12.48 6.31
CA LYS A 195 -28.00 -13.79 5.66
C LYS A 195 -26.55 -14.00 5.20
N ASN A 196 -25.92 -12.96 4.65
CA ASN A 196 -24.55 -13.01 4.18
C ASN A 196 -23.59 -13.22 5.36
N VAL A 197 -23.79 -12.48 6.46
CA VAL A 197 -23.02 -12.63 7.69
C VAL A 197 -23.15 -14.06 8.23
N HIS A 198 -24.36 -14.60 8.37
CA HIS A 198 -24.55 -15.99 8.81
C HIS A 198 -23.82 -16.99 7.92
N ASN A 199 -23.98 -16.89 6.59
CA ASN A 199 -23.32 -17.81 5.66
C ASN A 199 -21.78 -17.75 5.76
N MET A 200 -21.21 -16.55 5.94
CA MET A 200 -19.76 -16.37 6.12
C MET A 200 -19.27 -17.00 7.43
N LEU A 201 -20.01 -16.82 8.53
CA LEU A 201 -19.67 -17.39 9.83
C LEU A 201 -19.84 -18.92 9.86
N ASP A 202 -20.86 -19.46 9.20
CA ASP A 202 -21.07 -20.90 9.04
C ASP A 202 -19.96 -21.53 8.18
N TYR A 203 -19.57 -20.85 7.08
CA TYR A 203 -18.45 -21.29 6.25
C TYR A 203 -17.14 -21.31 7.06
N LEU A 204 -16.88 -20.28 7.87
CA LEU A 204 -15.74 -20.25 8.77
C LEU A 204 -15.81 -21.41 9.77
N LYS A 205 -16.92 -21.59 10.47
CA LYS A 205 -17.11 -22.67 11.45
C LYS A 205 -16.80 -24.04 10.84
N ASN A 206 -17.39 -24.35 9.69
CA ASN A 206 -17.14 -25.60 8.98
C ASN A 206 -15.66 -25.75 8.59
N THR A 207 -15.03 -24.66 8.14
CA THR A 207 -13.59 -24.64 7.83
C THR A 207 -12.74 -24.89 9.08
N LEU A 208 -13.08 -24.30 10.22
CA LEU A 208 -12.35 -24.50 11.48
C LEU A 208 -12.52 -25.92 12.02
N GLU A 209 -13.71 -26.51 11.94
CA GLU A 209 -13.95 -27.91 12.31
C GLU A 209 -13.04 -28.86 11.51
N VAL A 210 -12.93 -28.61 10.20
CA VAL A 210 -12.04 -29.32 9.27
C VAL A 210 -10.56 -29.18 9.63
N ILE A 211 -10.15 -28.05 10.22
CA ILE A 211 -8.77 -27.80 10.67
C ILE A 211 -8.50 -28.48 12.02
N VAL A 212 -9.43 -28.41 12.97
CA VAL A 212 -9.26 -28.92 14.34
C VAL A 212 -9.34 -30.43 14.41
N GLN A 213 -10.20 -31.08 13.61
CA GLN A 213 -10.41 -32.54 13.66
C GLN A 213 -9.33 -33.35 12.91
N ALA A 214 -8.36 -32.68 12.30
CA ALA A 214 -7.40 -33.31 11.42
C ALA A 214 -6.03 -33.46 12.09
N GLU A 215 -5.77 -34.64 12.66
CA GLU A 215 -4.46 -34.97 13.23
C GLU A 215 -3.36 -35.11 12.16
N ASP A 216 -3.71 -35.41 10.90
CA ASP A 216 -2.79 -35.53 9.76
C ASP A 216 -3.46 -35.08 8.45
N LYS A 217 -3.24 -33.83 8.02
CA LYS A 217 -3.75 -33.34 6.72
C LYS A 217 -2.68 -32.89 5.75
N THR A 218 -3.01 -33.13 4.48
CA THR A 218 -2.29 -32.71 3.29
C THR A 218 -2.31 -31.17 3.21
N PRO A 219 -1.14 -30.52 3.07
CA PRO A 219 -1.02 -29.05 2.89
C PRO A 219 -1.97 -28.44 1.84
N GLU A 220 -2.49 -29.25 0.93
CA GLU A 220 -3.39 -28.92 -0.17
C GLU A 220 -4.80 -28.51 0.26
N GLU A 221 -5.41 -29.15 1.28
CA GLU A 221 -6.75 -28.78 1.75
C GLU A 221 -6.76 -27.41 2.42
N LEU A 222 -5.76 -27.16 3.28
CA LEU A 222 -5.60 -25.86 3.95
C LEU A 222 -5.33 -24.75 2.94
N LYS A 223 -4.50 -25.03 1.92
CA LYS A 223 -4.24 -24.11 0.81
C LYS A 223 -5.52 -23.75 0.05
N ARG A 224 -6.41 -24.72 -0.19
CA ARG A 224 -7.70 -24.45 -0.84
C ARG A 224 -8.57 -23.52 -0.02
N HIS A 225 -8.70 -23.76 1.29
CA HIS A 225 -9.45 -22.87 2.19
C HIS A 225 -8.83 -21.48 2.28
N PHE A 226 -7.49 -21.39 2.35
CA PHE A 226 -6.77 -20.13 2.33
C PHE A 226 -7.09 -19.30 1.08
N GLY A 227 -7.04 -19.91 -0.11
CA GLY A 227 -7.38 -19.23 -1.36
C GLY A 227 -8.84 -18.75 -1.41
N GLN A 228 -9.77 -19.54 -0.86
CA GLN A 228 -11.19 -19.15 -0.77
C GLN A 228 -11.39 -17.96 0.18
N LEU A 229 -10.72 -17.95 1.33
CA LEU A 229 -10.80 -16.87 2.31
C LEU A 229 -10.11 -15.59 1.85
N LEU A 230 -9.00 -15.69 1.11
CA LEU A 230 -8.40 -14.53 0.43
C LEU A 230 -9.37 -13.90 -0.58
N ARG A 231 -10.03 -14.72 -1.40
CA ARG A 231 -11.04 -14.24 -2.35
C ARG A 231 -12.25 -13.62 -1.64
N LEU A 232 -12.68 -14.21 -0.53
CA LEU A 232 -13.75 -13.66 0.30
C LEU A 232 -13.37 -12.29 0.86
N SER A 233 -12.14 -12.14 1.38
CA SER A 233 -11.61 -10.84 1.85
C SER A 233 -11.45 -9.81 0.73
N LEU A 234 -11.07 -10.25 -0.48
CA LEU A 234 -10.97 -9.40 -1.68
C LEU A 234 -12.33 -8.84 -2.12
N TRP A 235 -13.36 -9.69 -2.14
CA TRP A 235 -14.70 -9.34 -2.65
C TRP A 235 -15.71 -9.03 -1.55
N GLY A 236 -15.28 -8.85 -0.29
CA GLY A 236 -16.17 -8.66 0.87
C GLY A 236 -17.20 -7.54 0.69
N ASN A 237 -16.88 -6.50 -0.09
CA ASN A 237 -17.79 -5.40 -0.44
C ASN A 237 -18.96 -5.78 -1.35
N LYS A 238 -18.88 -6.91 -2.07
CA LYS A 238 -19.91 -7.35 -3.03
C LYS A 238 -20.89 -8.36 -2.45
N GLY A 239 -20.57 -8.94 -1.28
CA GLY A 239 -21.52 -9.72 -0.49
C GLY A 239 -22.09 -10.99 -1.13
N ASP A 240 -21.64 -11.43 -2.30
CA ASP A 240 -22.27 -12.55 -3.01
C ASP A 240 -21.49 -13.88 -2.84
N LEU A 241 -21.96 -14.72 -1.93
CA LEU A 241 -21.49 -16.10 -1.74
C LEU A 241 -22.13 -17.10 -2.72
N SER A 242 -23.11 -16.68 -3.54
CA SER A 242 -23.91 -17.60 -4.36
C SER A 242 -23.12 -18.31 -5.46
N HIS A 243 -21.96 -17.77 -5.86
CA HIS A 243 -21.08 -18.38 -6.87
C HIS A 243 -19.81 -19.04 -6.31
N SER A 244 -19.32 -18.63 -5.13
CA SER A 244 -18.02 -19.06 -4.60
C SER A 244 -18.12 -20.23 -3.61
N ALA A 245 -19.30 -20.48 -3.04
CA ALA A 245 -19.54 -21.51 -2.04
C ALA A 245 -20.64 -22.51 -2.49
N GLY A 246 -20.29 -23.40 -3.43
CA GLY A 246 -20.92 -24.73 -3.50
C GLY A 246 -21.73 -25.07 -4.75
N LYS A 247 -21.05 -25.66 -5.75
CA LYS A 247 -21.51 -26.91 -6.37
C LYS A 247 -20.34 -27.89 -6.38
N GLY A 248 -20.40 -28.89 -5.50
CA GLY A 248 -19.41 -29.95 -5.42
C GLY A 248 -19.58 -30.99 -6.52
N LYS A 249 -18.52 -31.20 -7.31
CA LYS A 249 -17.96 -32.44 -7.89
C LYS A 249 -17.23 -32.10 -9.21
N PRO A 250 -16.01 -32.64 -9.45
CA PRO A 250 -15.39 -32.58 -10.77
C PRO A 250 -15.98 -33.69 -11.63
N GLU A 251 -16.75 -33.35 -12.67
CA GLU A 251 -17.02 -34.29 -13.77
C GLU A 251 -15.91 -34.19 -14.83
N PRO A 252 -15.49 -35.32 -15.44
CA PRO A 252 -14.36 -35.37 -16.38
C PRO A 252 -14.71 -34.77 -17.76
N PRO A 253 -13.70 -34.43 -18.58
CA PRO A 253 -13.91 -33.72 -19.83
C PRO A 253 -14.51 -34.66 -20.88
N SER A 254 -15.75 -34.41 -21.28
CA SER A 254 -16.32 -35.05 -22.47
C SER A 254 -16.38 -34.05 -23.61
N ALA A 255 -15.72 -34.42 -24.71
CA ALA A 255 -15.63 -33.69 -25.95
C ALA A 255 -16.99 -33.67 -26.70
N CYS A 256 -17.05 -32.77 -27.69
CA CYS A 256 -18.04 -32.64 -28.78
C CYS A 256 -19.11 -31.54 -28.61
N HIS A 257 -18.89 -30.42 -29.30
CA HIS A 257 -19.93 -29.68 -30.02
C HIS A 257 -20.40 -30.50 -31.25
N PRO A 258 -21.57 -30.27 -31.91
CA PRO A 258 -22.24 -28.96 -32.02
C PRO A 258 -23.79 -28.91 -32.10
N THR A 259 -24.28 -27.67 -32.04
CA THR A 259 -25.48 -27.06 -32.68
C THR A 259 -26.84 -27.03 -31.95
N PRO A 260 -27.64 -25.96 -32.21
CA PRO A 260 -28.41 -25.22 -31.23
C PRO A 260 -29.91 -25.48 -31.36
N GLU A 261 -30.69 -25.24 -30.31
CA GLU A 261 -32.04 -24.66 -30.46
C GLU A 261 -32.68 -24.32 -29.11
N THR A 262 -33.12 -23.07 -29.01
CA THR A 262 -34.26 -22.60 -28.19
C THR A 262 -34.14 -22.60 -26.67
N SER A 263 -33.42 -21.61 -26.15
CA SER A 263 -33.83 -20.91 -24.92
C SER A 263 -33.39 -19.44 -24.98
N ASN A 264 -34.37 -18.54 -24.85
CA ASN A 264 -34.35 -17.07 -24.86
C ASN A 264 -33.00 -16.35 -24.62
N PRO A 265 -32.61 -15.36 -25.45
CA PRO A 265 -31.36 -14.60 -25.31
C PRO A 265 -31.48 -13.29 -24.51
N HIS A 266 -32.28 -13.22 -23.43
CA HIS A 266 -32.53 -11.94 -22.75
C HIS A 266 -32.38 -11.89 -21.23
N ASP A 267 -31.83 -12.91 -20.56
CA ASP A 267 -31.80 -12.91 -19.08
C ASP A 267 -30.46 -13.30 -18.42
N ASP A 268 -29.33 -13.19 -19.12
CA ASP A 268 -27.98 -13.50 -18.57
C ASP A 268 -26.96 -12.38 -18.80
N GLN A 269 -27.39 -11.11 -18.74
CA GLN A 269 -26.49 -9.95 -18.96
C GLN A 269 -25.79 -9.41 -17.70
N HIS A 270 -26.02 -9.98 -16.52
CA HIS A 270 -25.35 -9.54 -15.28
C HIS A 270 -24.98 -10.70 -14.33
N ALA A 271 -24.63 -11.88 -14.85
CA ALA A 271 -23.80 -12.79 -14.04
C ALA A 271 -22.46 -12.08 -13.80
N MET A 272 -22.28 -11.51 -12.60
CA MET A 272 -21.10 -10.72 -12.22
C MET A 272 -19.85 -11.53 -12.54
N ARG A 273 -19.09 -11.10 -13.56
CA ARG A 273 -17.81 -11.70 -13.90
C ARG A 273 -16.79 -11.14 -12.93
N GLU A 274 -16.64 -11.76 -11.76
CA GLU A 274 -15.52 -11.46 -10.86
C GLU A 274 -14.22 -11.89 -11.56
N VAL A 275 -13.54 -10.96 -12.21
CA VAL A 275 -12.32 -11.24 -12.96
C VAL A 275 -11.10 -10.85 -12.12
N LEU A 276 -10.32 -11.84 -11.73
CA LEU A 276 -9.03 -11.65 -11.08
C LEU A 276 -7.94 -11.50 -12.16
N LEU A 277 -7.38 -10.30 -12.28
CA LEU A 277 -6.38 -9.95 -13.31
C LEU A 277 -4.98 -10.47 -12.96
N VAL A 278 -4.66 -10.48 -11.66
CA VAL A 278 -3.41 -10.99 -11.07
C VAL A 278 -3.77 -11.82 -9.84
N ASP A 279 -3.28 -13.07 -9.75
CA ASP A 279 -3.56 -14.00 -8.63
C ASP A 279 -2.25 -14.58 -8.05
N ASP A 280 -1.65 -13.89 -7.08
CA ASP A 280 -0.48 -14.37 -6.35
C ASP A 280 -0.82 -15.17 -5.08
N SER A 281 -2.05 -15.67 -4.94
CA SER A 281 -2.50 -16.42 -3.74
C SER A 281 -1.58 -17.59 -3.39
N GLU A 282 -1.03 -18.26 -4.42
CA GLU A 282 -0.09 -19.36 -4.24
C GLU A 282 1.22 -18.91 -3.59
N ALA A 283 1.78 -17.80 -4.07
CA ALA A 283 3.04 -17.26 -3.56
C ALA A 283 2.89 -16.80 -2.11
N ILE A 284 1.74 -16.20 -1.77
CA ILE A 284 1.42 -15.80 -0.39
C ILE A 284 1.34 -17.04 0.52
N TRP A 285 0.64 -18.10 0.09
CA TRP A 285 0.53 -19.35 0.84
C TRP A 285 1.90 -19.96 1.12
N GLN A 286 2.74 -20.11 0.08
CA GLN A 286 4.09 -20.67 0.21
C GLN A 286 4.96 -19.84 1.15
N HIS A 287 4.86 -18.51 1.07
CA HIS A 287 5.60 -17.60 1.95
C HIS A 287 5.20 -17.75 3.42
N LEU A 288 3.91 -17.74 3.73
CA LEU A 288 3.43 -17.89 5.10
C LEU A 288 3.75 -19.27 5.68
N ARG A 289 3.64 -20.35 4.89
CA ARG A 289 4.06 -21.71 5.26
C ARG A 289 5.54 -21.80 5.59
N LYS A 290 6.39 -21.11 4.81
CA LYS A 290 7.84 -21.03 5.08
C LYS A 290 8.10 -20.21 6.33
N ALA A 291 7.44 -19.06 6.48
CA ALA A 291 7.61 -18.18 7.63
C ALA A 291 7.20 -18.85 8.95
N SER A 292 6.18 -19.71 8.93
CA SER A 292 5.74 -20.49 10.09
C SER A 292 6.61 -21.72 10.38
N SER A 293 7.23 -22.34 9.36
CA SER A 293 8.03 -23.58 9.52
C SER A 293 9.52 -23.37 9.84
N THR A 294 10.14 -22.29 9.36
CA THR A 294 11.62 -22.07 9.43
C THR A 294 12.14 -21.82 10.87
N LYS A 295 11.27 -21.87 11.89
CA LYS A 295 11.57 -21.46 13.27
C LYS A 295 11.78 -22.63 14.25
N CYS A 296 12.01 -23.84 13.74
CA CYS A 296 12.43 -25.03 14.53
C CYS A 296 13.96 -25.14 14.76
N SER A 297 14.76 -24.12 14.43
CA SER A 297 16.22 -24.12 14.72
C SER A 297 16.52 -23.40 16.04
N LEU A 298 17.26 -24.09 16.91
CA LEU A 298 17.37 -23.96 18.38
C LEU A 298 17.99 -22.67 18.95
N THR A 299 18.05 -21.51 18.29
CA THR A 299 18.86 -20.39 18.81
C THR A 299 18.34 -18.95 18.73
N GLU A 300 17.13 -18.65 18.25
CA GLU A 300 16.61 -17.26 18.32
C GLU A 300 15.14 -17.22 18.78
N SER A 301 14.92 -16.50 19.89
CA SER A 301 13.67 -16.02 20.51
C SER A 301 12.34 -16.46 19.87
N SER A 302 11.56 -17.25 20.63
CA SER A 302 10.12 -17.55 20.51
C SER A 302 9.46 -17.27 19.14
N GLY A 303 9.11 -18.35 18.42
CA GLY A 303 8.54 -18.35 17.07
C GLY A 303 7.24 -17.54 16.89
N TYR A 304 7.39 -16.24 16.70
CA TYR A 304 6.30 -15.30 16.52
C TYR A 304 6.19 -14.87 15.05
N THR A 305 5.02 -15.05 14.45
CA THR A 305 4.70 -14.69 13.06
C THR A 305 3.53 -13.71 13.06
N ARG A 306 3.82 -12.43 12.80
CA ARG A 306 2.81 -11.37 12.73
C ARG A 306 2.37 -11.15 11.29
N VAL A 307 1.07 -11.09 11.05
CA VAL A 307 0.48 -10.60 9.80
C VAL A 307 -0.19 -9.28 10.10
N ASP A 308 0.11 -8.26 9.30
CA ASP A 308 -0.50 -6.94 9.40
C ASP A 308 -1.54 -6.78 8.29
N ILE A 309 -2.75 -6.34 8.62
CA ILE A 309 -3.84 -6.07 7.66
C ILE A 309 -4.15 -4.58 7.74
N ILE A 310 -3.94 -3.86 6.63
CA ILE A 310 -4.28 -2.44 6.51
C ILE A 310 -5.71 -2.36 5.99
N CYS A 311 -6.64 -2.06 6.89
CA CYS A 311 -8.07 -2.17 6.63
C CYS A 311 -8.57 -1.08 5.67
N ASP A 312 -9.58 -1.42 4.88
CA ASP A 312 -10.37 -0.52 4.05
C ASP A 312 -11.72 -0.29 4.72
N ASN A 313 -12.80 -0.90 4.21
CA ASN A 313 -14.16 -0.57 4.63
C ASN A 313 -14.66 -1.37 5.85
N TYR A 314 -15.52 -0.71 6.61
CA TYR A 314 -16.42 -1.30 7.59
C TYR A 314 -17.47 -2.20 6.89
N GLY A 315 -18.21 -2.97 7.69
CA GLY A 315 -19.31 -3.80 7.21
C GLY A 315 -18.84 -5.19 6.81
N LEU A 316 -19.39 -5.73 5.70
CA LEU A 316 -19.06 -7.08 5.23
C LEU A 316 -17.56 -7.26 4.96
N GLU A 317 -16.87 -6.25 4.44
CA GLU A 317 -15.43 -6.33 4.19
C GLU A 317 -14.64 -6.58 5.49
N LEU A 318 -14.88 -5.78 6.53
CA LEU A 318 -14.24 -5.98 7.83
C LEU A 318 -14.55 -7.35 8.44
N ILE A 319 -15.79 -7.85 8.29
CA ILE A 319 -16.16 -9.21 8.73
C ILE A 319 -15.30 -10.24 8.01
N THR A 320 -15.16 -10.14 6.69
CA THR A 320 -14.33 -11.07 5.90
C THR A 320 -12.85 -11.01 6.26
N ASP A 321 -12.33 -9.84 6.63
CA ASP A 321 -10.95 -9.67 7.09
C ASP A 321 -10.71 -10.32 8.46
N LEU A 322 -11.67 -10.20 9.39
CA LEU A 322 -11.62 -10.87 10.68
C LEU A 322 -11.72 -12.40 10.52
N ILE A 323 -12.54 -12.89 9.59
CA ILE A 323 -12.63 -14.31 9.24
C ILE A 323 -11.27 -14.82 8.70
N LEU A 324 -10.62 -14.06 7.82
CA LEU A 324 -9.29 -14.40 7.34
C LEU A 324 -8.28 -14.44 8.49
N GLY A 325 -8.32 -13.46 9.39
CA GLY A 325 -7.45 -13.42 10.57
C GLY A 325 -7.64 -14.62 11.50
N GLU A 326 -8.89 -15.04 11.73
CA GLU A 326 -9.21 -16.25 12.52
C GLU A 326 -8.58 -17.49 11.90
N PHE A 327 -8.74 -17.66 10.57
CA PHE A 327 -8.13 -18.77 9.85
C PHE A 327 -6.61 -18.76 9.98
N LEU A 328 -5.95 -17.60 9.83
CA LEU A 328 -4.50 -17.47 9.95
C LEU A 328 -3.98 -17.91 11.33
N ILE A 329 -4.71 -17.56 12.41
CA ILE A 329 -4.39 -17.96 13.77
C ILE A 329 -4.60 -19.47 13.98
N VAL A 330 -5.77 -20.00 13.61
CA VAL A 330 -6.12 -21.41 13.88
C VAL A 330 -5.27 -22.37 13.03
N SER A 331 -4.97 -22.01 11.78
CA SER A 331 -4.08 -22.77 10.89
C SER A 331 -2.58 -22.65 11.24
N ARG A 332 -2.23 -21.86 12.27
CA ARG A 332 -0.85 -21.56 12.71
C ARG A 332 0.02 -20.94 11.59
N LEU A 333 -0.59 -20.28 10.62
CA LEU A 333 0.13 -19.46 9.63
C LEU A 333 0.57 -18.12 10.25
N ALA A 334 -0.16 -17.64 11.24
CA ALA A 334 0.20 -16.49 12.07
C ALA A 334 0.04 -16.83 13.55
N SER A 335 0.84 -16.19 14.40
CA SER A 335 0.64 -16.16 15.86
C SER A 335 -0.07 -14.88 16.32
N GLN A 336 -0.03 -13.83 15.49
CA GLN A 336 -0.74 -12.58 15.73
C GLN A 336 -1.19 -11.96 14.40
N VAL A 337 -2.38 -11.36 14.40
CA VAL A 337 -2.91 -10.54 13.31
C VAL A 337 -3.14 -9.12 13.83
N CYS A 338 -2.56 -8.12 13.17
CA CYS A 338 -2.67 -6.72 13.54
C CYS A 338 -3.49 -5.97 12.48
N TYR A 339 -4.64 -5.43 12.88
CA TYR A 339 -5.54 -4.64 12.04
C TYR A 339 -5.21 -3.15 12.21
N HIS A 340 -4.71 -2.54 11.14
CA HIS A 340 -4.43 -1.11 11.06
C HIS A 340 -5.65 -0.39 10.47
N VAL A 341 -6.33 0.36 11.32
CA VAL A 341 -7.56 1.10 10.99
C VAL A 341 -7.27 2.61 10.92
N LYS A 342 -8.19 3.41 10.37
CA LYS A 342 -8.02 4.85 10.21
C LYS A 342 -8.13 5.57 11.56
N ALA A 343 -7.39 6.68 11.71
CA ALA A 343 -7.31 7.45 12.95
C ALA A 343 -8.55 8.32 13.21
N MET A 344 -9.33 8.59 12.17
CA MET A 344 -10.57 9.36 12.21
C MET A 344 -11.53 8.82 11.14
N PRO A 345 -12.83 9.17 11.17
CA PRO A 345 -13.76 8.87 10.08
C PRO A 345 -13.19 9.33 8.73
N TRP A 346 -13.10 8.39 7.79
CA TRP A 346 -12.31 8.56 6.56
C TRP A 346 -13.00 7.85 5.41
N PHE A 347 -12.96 8.45 4.22
CA PHE A 347 -13.45 7.83 2.97
C PHE A 347 -14.82 7.17 3.07
N VAL A 348 -15.72 7.79 3.85
CA VAL A 348 -17.08 7.33 4.16
C VAL A 348 -17.09 6.05 4.99
N SER A 349 -16.67 4.93 4.41
CA SER A 349 -16.81 3.60 4.99
C SER A 349 -15.54 3.08 5.64
N ASP A 350 -14.41 3.80 5.60
CA ASP A 350 -13.18 3.25 6.17
C ASP A 350 -13.33 2.96 7.67
N THR A 351 -12.79 1.82 8.07
CA THR A 351 -12.85 1.32 9.44
C THR A 351 -11.99 2.17 10.37
N THR A 352 -12.54 2.53 11.53
CA THR A 352 -11.84 3.08 12.70
C THR A 352 -11.81 2.06 13.86
N VAL A 353 -11.12 2.35 14.96
CA VAL A 353 -11.11 1.45 16.13
C VAL A 353 -12.53 1.25 16.71
N PRO A 354 -13.34 2.31 16.92
CA PRO A 354 -14.74 2.15 17.33
C PRO A 354 -15.55 1.24 16.38
N ASP A 355 -15.36 1.38 15.07
CA ASP A 355 -16.04 0.55 14.07
C ASP A 355 -15.68 -0.94 14.21
N LEU A 356 -14.40 -1.25 14.41
CA LEU A 356 -13.95 -2.62 14.64
C LEU A 356 -14.54 -3.20 15.93
N LEU A 357 -14.62 -2.42 17.01
CA LEU A 357 -15.23 -2.92 18.24
C LEU A 357 -16.74 -3.14 18.07
N HIS A 358 -17.41 -2.28 17.30
CA HIS A 358 -18.83 -2.40 17.00
C HIS A 358 -19.14 -3.62 16.11
N ILE A 359 -18.29 -3.94 15.11
CA ILE A 359 -18.54 -5.12 14.25
C ILE A 359 -18.54 -6.42 15.05
N LEU A 360 -17.80 -6.50 16.16
CA LEU A 360 -17.80 -7.68 17.03
C LEU A 360 -19.16 -7.88 17.71
N ASP A 361 -19.85 -6.78 18.07
CA ASP A 361 -21.21 -6.83 18.59
C ASP A 361 -22.19 -7.30 17.51
N VAL A 362 -22.08 -6.74 16.30
CA VAL A 362 -22.88 -7.18 15.14
C VAL A 362 -22.72 -8.68 14.90
N ILE A 363 -21.50 -9.22 14.94
CA ILE A 363 -21.23 -10.64 14.73
C ILE A 363 -21.87 -11.52 15.81
N ASN A 364 -21.89 -11.05 17.07
CA ASN A 364 -22.52 -11.77 18.17
C ASN A 364 -24.06 -11.79 18.03
N ASP A 365 -24.65 -10.68 17.59
CA ASP A 365 -26.09 -10.59 17.31
C ASP A 365 -26.51 -11.56 16.19
N HIS A 366 -25.58 -11.91 15.31
CA HIS A 366 -25.75 -12.87 14.21
C HIS A 366 -25.27 -14.29 14.57
N GLY A 367 -25.32 -14.67 15.85
CA GLY A 367 -25.35 -16.08 16.28
C GLY A 367 -24.02 -16.84 16.32
N GLY A 368 -22.88 -16.19 16.09
CA GLY A 368 -21.59 -16.88 15.94
C GLY A 368 -20.75 -17.11 17.20
N LYS A 369 -20.98 -16.39 18.31
CA LYS A 369 -20.03 -16.23 19.44
C LYS A 369 -18.57 -15.86 19.04
N PHE A 370 -18.33 -15.63 17.75
CA PHE A 370 -17.03 -15.24 17.22
C PHE A 370 -16.67 -13.83 17.66
N GLY A 371 -17.65 -12.94 17.88
CA GLY A 371 -17.41 -11.61 18.43
C GLY A 371 -16.75 -11.68 19.82
N ASP A 372 -17.30 -12.47 20.74
CA ASP A 372 -16.71 -12.69 22.07
C ASP A 372 -15.31 -13.32 21.97
N LYS A 373 -15.16 -14.35 21.14
CA LYS A 373 -13.86 -15.00 20.92
C LYS A 373 -12.80 -14.02 20.38
N TRP A 374 -13.18 -13.14 19.46
CA TRP A 374 -12.27 -12.16 18.88
C TRP A 374 -11.99 -11.00 19.83
N ARG A 375 -12.92 -10.67 20.74
CA ARG A 375 -12.61 -9.82 21.90
C ARG A 375 -11.56 -10.46 22.80
N ASP A 376 -11.65 -11.76 23.08
CA ASP A 376 -10.60 -12.47 23.82
C ASP A 376 -9.26 -12.47 23.07
N TYR A 377 -9.28 -12.50 21.72
CA TYR A 377 -8.08 -12.37 20.91
C TYR A 377 -7.45 -10.98 21.02
N LEU A 378 -8.26 -9.92 21.09
CA LEU A 378 -7.79 -8.56 21.37
C LEU A 378 -7.16 -8.48 22.77
N MET A 379 -7.81 -9.05 23.79
CA MET A 379 -7.31 -9.04 25.17
C MET A 379 -6.03 -9.86 25.34
N SER A 380 -5.89 -10.97 24.61
CA SER A 380 -4.70 -11.83 24.66
C SER A 380 -3.58 -11.39 23.70
N GLY A 381 -3.82 -10.39 22.85
CA GLY A 381 -2.87 -9.91 21.85
C GLY A 381 -2.68 -10.86 20.66
N LYS A 382 -3.60 -11.80 20.41
CA LYS A 382 -3.65 -12.57 19.15
C LYS A 382 -4.18 -11.73 18.00
N PHE A 383 -5.18 -10.91 18.29
CA PHE A 383 -5.60 -9.81 17.44
C PHE A 383 -5.10 -8.51 18.07
N ILE A 384 -4.72 -7.55 17.24
CA ILE A 384 -4.46 -6.17 17.66
C ILE A 384 -5.29 -5.27 16.76
N ALA A 385 -6.03 -4.32 17.33
CA ALA A 385 -6.61 -3.21 16.58
C ALA A 385 -5.78 -1.96 16.90
N THR A 386 -5.20 -1.34 15.88
CA THR A 386 -4.31 -0.19 16.07
C THR A 386 -4.49 0.85 14.96
N THR A 387 -4.01 2.06 15.19
CA THR A 387 -4.05 3.14 14.22
C THR A 387 -2.81 4.01 14.36
N ASP A 388 -2.51 4.74 13.29
CA ASP A 388 -1.45 5.74 13.21
C ASP A 388 -1.98 6.92 12.39
N ALA A 389 -1.58 8.15 12.75
CA ALA A 389 -2.01 9.36 12.05
C ALA A 389 -1.66 9.31 10.56
N PHE A 390 -0.59 8.60 10.18
CA PHE A 390 -0.12 8.48 8.80
C PHE A 390 -1.19 7.93 7.85
N TRP A 391 -2.08 7.04 8.31
CA TRP A 391 -3.14 6.48 7.45
C TRP A 391 -4.07 7.55 6.89
N THR A 392 -4.28 8.61 7.65
CA THR A 392 -5.17 9.75 7.35
C THR A 392 -4.41 11.01 6.96
N LEU A 393 -3.11 10.92 6.67
CA LEU A 393 -2.32 11.99 6.04
C LEU A 393 -2.43 11.94 4.50
N PRO A 394 -2.09 13.03 3.77
CA PRO A 394 -2.19 13.06 2.31
C PRO A 394 -1.06 12.31 1.59
N TYR A 395 -0.11 11.78 2.35
CA TYR A 395 1.06 11.11 1.80
C TYR A 395 0.72 9.72 1.26
N ASP A 396 1.33 9.42 0.13
CA ASP A 396 1.48 8.04 -0.34
C ASP A 396 2.51 7.29 0.54
N PHE A 397 2.63 5.97 0.38
CA PHE A 397 3.43 5.15 1.29
C PHE A 397 4.95 5.25 1.07
N ASP A 398 5.42 5.79 -0.06
CA ASP A 398 6.85 6.09 -0.30
C ASP A 398 7.38 7.09 0.73
N TRP A 399 6.51 7.98 1.24
CA TRP A 399 6.85 8.95 2.28
C TRP A 399 6.88 8.38 3.69
N MET A 400 6.38 7.16 3.95
CA MET A 400 6.27 6.61 5.31
C MET A 400 7.63 6.57 6.01
N LYS A 401 8.67 6.18 5.25
CA LYS A 401 10.12 6.44 5.48
C LYS A 401 10.40 7.67 6.35
N LYS A 402 9.95 8.80 5.83
CA LYS A 402 10.31 10.14 6.26
C LYS A 402 9.30 10.72 7.25
N LYS A 403 8.01 10.41 7.08
CA LYS A 403 6.89 11.03 7.79
C LYS A 403 6.43 10.22 9.00
N ALA A 404 6.59 8.91 8.97
CA ALA A 404 6.26 8.01 10.07
C ALA A 404 7.33 6.90 10.20
N PRO A 405 8.60 7.26 10.53
CA PRO A 405 9.70 6.29 10.57
C PRO A 405 9.45 5.16 11.57
N ALA A 406 8.81 5.45 12.71
CA ALA A 406 8.45 4.44 13.70
C ALA A 406 7.46 3.41 13.16
N LEU A 407 6.47 3.84 12.36
CA LEU A 407 5.51 2.94 11.69
C LEU A 407 6.21 2.11 10.61
N TYR A 408 7.08 2.72 9.81
CA TYR A 408 7.87 1.99 8.81
C TYR A 408 8.76 0.92 9.46
N ASP A 409 9.43 1.27 10.56
CA ASP A 409 10.28 0.34 11.31
C ASP A 409 9.46 -0.75 12.01
N TYR A 410 8.27 -0.42 12.53
CA TYR A 410 7.33 -1.39 13.06
C TYR A 410 7.02 -2.48 12.01
N PHE A 411 6.76 -2.09 10.77
CA PHE A 411 6.42 -3.02 9.70
C PHE A 411 7.54 -4.00 9.32
N LYS A 412 8.81 -3.69 9.61
CA LYS A 412 9.93 -4.64 9.40
C LYS A 412 9.79 -5.94 10.18
N GLY A 413 9.03 -5.92 11.28
CA GLY A 413 8.71 -7.12 12.08
C GLY A 413 7.58 -7.97 11.48
N SER A 414 6.93 -7.52 10.39
CA SER A 414 5.83 -8.24 9.78
C SER A 414 6.32 -9.41 8.93
N ALA A 415 5.64 -10.55 9.04
CA ALA A 415 5.85 -11.65 8.11
C ALA A 415 5.16 -11.37 6.77
N LEU A 416 4.00 -10.69 6.80
CA LEU A 416 3.22 -10.30 5.64
C LEU A 416 2.36 -9.09 5.98
N ILE A 417 2.35 -8.09 5.11
CA ILE A 417 1.42 -6.96 5.17
C ILE A 417 0.38 -7.10 4.06
N ILE A 418 -0.90 -7.15 4.41
CA ILE A 418 -2.02 -7.23 3.49
C ILE A 418 -2.68 -5.85 3.40
N PHE A 419 -2.62 -5.21 2.25
CA PHE A 419 -3.30 -3.94 1.99
C PHE A 419 -4.66 -4.19 1.36
N LYS A 420 -5.74 -3.75 2.01
CA LYS A 420 -7.10 -3.89 1.50
C LYS A 420 -7.53 -2.69 0.66
N GLY A 421 -8.24 -2.92 -0.43
CA GLY A 421 -8.99 -1.88 -1.12
C GLY A 421 -8.19 -0.94 -2.02
N ASP A 422 -8.93 -0.02 -2.66
CA ASP A 422 -8.44 0.83 -3.74
C ASP A 422 -7.55 1.99 -3.25
N LEU A 423 -7.95 2.67 -2.17
CA LEU A 423 -7.18 3.79 -1.62
C LEU A 423 -5.78 3.35 -1.16
N ASN A 424 -5.67 2.19 -0.50
CA ASN A 424 -4.37 1.66 -0.09
C ASN A 424 -3.49 1.34 -1.31
N TYR A 425 -4.05 0.79 -2.40
CA TYR A 425 -3.29 0.56 -3.63
C TYR A 425 -2.84 1.86 -4.30
N ARG A 426 -3.71 2.87 -4.36
CA ARG A 426 -3.35 4.22 -4.83
C ARG A 426 -2.22 4.80 -3.99
N LYS A 427 -2.27 4.69 -2.66
CA LYS A 427 -1.17 5.11 -1.78
C LYS A 427 0.11 4.28 -1.93
N LEU A 428 0.02 2.98 -2.23
CA LEU A 428 1.20 2.15 -2.53
C LEU A 428 1.90 2.61 -3.82
N THR A 429 1.11 2.90 -4.86
CA THR A 429 1.61 3.23 -6.21
C THR A 429 1.78 4.74 -6.44
N GLY A 430 1.50 5.58 -5.43
CA GLY A 430 1.59 7.03 -5.51
C GLY A 430 0.47 7.73 -6.28
N ASP A 431 -0.57 6.99 -6.67
CA ASP A 431 -1.67 7.49 -7.51
C ASP A 431 -1.14 8.08 -8.83
N LEU A 432 -0.12 7.44 -9.42
CA LEU A 432 0.59 7.91 -10.61
C LEU A 432 0.11 7.20 -11.89
N LYS A 433 0.24 7.89 -13.03
CA LYS A 433 -0.03 7.41 -14.40
C LYS A 433 1.03 6.43 -14.88
N TRP A 434 1.15 5.29 -14.22
CA TRP A 434 2.06 4.22 -14.63
C TRP A 434 1.61 3.58 -15.94
N PRO A 435 2.54 3.19 -16.84
CA PRO A 435 2.24 2.17 -17.84
C PRO A 435 1.71 0.91 -17.14
N HIS A 436 0.64 0.30 -17.67
CA HIS A 436 -0.02 -0.84 -17.03
C HIS A 436 0.88 -2.08 -16.85
N THR A 437 1.93 -2.19 -17.67
CA THR A 437 2.92 -3.28 -17.59
C THR A 437 4.09 -2.98 -16.65
N THR A 438 4.09 -1.81 -15.99
CA THR A 438 5.11 -1.47 -14.98
C THR A 438 5.13 -2.54 -13.89
N PRO A 439 6.28 -3.12 -13.52
CA PRO A 439 6.32 -4.10 -12.44
C PRO A 439 5.82 -3.51 -11.12
N PHE A 440 5.00 -4.25 -10.37
CA PHE A 440 4.44 -3.77 -9.09
C PHE A 440 5.55 -3.31 -8.12
N LYS A 441 6.69 -4.01 -8.09
CA LYS A 441 7.86 -3.65 -7.27
C LYS A 441 8.42 -2.26 -7.61
N THR A 442 8.41 -1.89 -8.89
CA THR A 442 8.84 -0.56 -9.34
C THR A 442 7.85 0.51 -8.89
N ALA A 443 6.55 0.23 -8.96
CA ALA A 443 5.50 1.18 -8.57
C ALA A 443 5.50 1.47 -7.05
N LEU A 444 5.96 0.53 -6.22
CA LEU A 444 6.15 0.73 -4.77
C LEU A 444 7.26 1.72 -4.41
N ARG A 445 8.14 2.09 -5.36
CA ARG A 445 9.27 3.00 -5.16
C ARG A 445 10.18 2.56 -4.01
N SER A 446 10.24 3.30 -2.90
CA SER A 446 11.09 2.96 -1.75
C SER A 446 10.33 2.23 -0.63
N PHE A 447 9.03 1.97 -0.80
CA PHE A 447 8.19 1.33 0.20
C PHE A 447 8.33 -0.20 0.20
N HIS A 448 9.34 -0.69 0.90
CA HIS A 448 9.61 -2.13 1.05
C HIS A 448 9.92 -2.51 2.52
N PRO A 449 9.02 -2.25 3.49
CA PRO A 449 9.32 -2.54 4.89
C PRO A 449 9.34 -4.04 5.21
N ALA A 450 8.45 -4.83 4.59
CA ALA A 450 8.34 -6.27 4.73
C ALA A 450 7.60 -6.86 3.50
N PRO A 451 7.55 -8.20 3.30
CA PRO A 451 6.73 -8.80 2.26
C PRO A 451 5.29 -8.31 2.34
N LEU A 452 4.69 -7.97 1.20
CA LEU A 452 3.35 -7.39 1.17
C LEU A 452 2.53 -7.91 0.00
N CYS A 453 1.21 -7.90 0.16
CA CYS A 453 0.26 -8.07 -0.92
C CYS A 453 -0.86 -7.03 -0.87
N THR A 454 -1.59 -6.90 -1.98
CA THR A 454 -2.77 -6.05 -2.08
C THR A 454 -3.98 -6.89 -2.44
N LEU A 455 -5.10 -6.71 -1.74
CA LEU A 455 -6.38 -7.30 -2.11
C LEU A 455 -7.30 -6.15 -2.55
N ARG A 456 -7.34 -5.89 -3.86
CA ARG A 456 -7.99 -4.71 -4.43
C ARG A 456 -9.01 -5.08 -5.52
N GLY A 457 -10.24 -4.61 -5.37
CA GLY A 457 -11.14 -4.37 -6.51
C GLY A 457 -10.87 -3.01 -7.15
N LEU A 458 -10.74 -2.95 -8.47
CA LEU A 458 -10.30 -1.77 -9.23
C LEU A 458 -11.37 -0.67 -9.22
N LYS A 459 -11.07 0.49 -8.63
CA LYS A 459 -11.97 1.66 -8.57
C LYS A 459 -11.26 2.97 -8.98
N ALA A 460 -10.12 2.85 -9.67
CA ALA A 460 -9.28 3.97 -10.08
C ALA A 460 -8.39 3.61 -11.29
N GLU A 461 -8.06 4.61 -12.10
CA GLU A 461 -7.29 4.51 -13.35
C GLU A 461 -5.79 4.19 -13.17
N VAL A 462 -5.39 3.73 -11.99
CA VAL A 462 -4.04 3.22 -11.73
C VAL A 462 -4.09 1.71 -11.61
N VAL A 463 -3.28 1.02 -12.40
CA VAL A 463 -3.07 -0.43 -12.33
C VAL A 463 -1.70 -0.74 -12.92
N VAL A 464 -0.97 -1.69 -12.32
CA VAL A 464 0.40 -2.06 -12.70
C VAL A 464 0.60 -3.57 -12.63
N GLY A 465 1.61 -4.08 -13.32
CA GLY A 465 1.96 -5.51 -13.32
C GLY A 465 1.14 -6.37 -14.27
N LEU A 466 0.38 -5.76 -15.18
CA LEU A 466 -0.35 -6.48 -16.22
C LEU A 466 0.60 -7.00 -17.31
N ARG A 467 0.15 -8.01 -18.05
CA ARG A 467 0.88 -8.52 -19.23
C ARG A 467 0.72 -7.54 -20.40
N GLU A 468 1.71 -7.52 -21.28
CA GLU A 468 1.63 -6.80 -22.56
C GLU A 468 0.34 -7.18 -23.31
N GLY A 469 -0.43 -6.20 -23.78
CA GLY A 469 -1.70 -6.39 -24.49
C GLY A 469 -2.93 -6.59 -23.60
N GLN A 470 -2.77 -6.94 -22.30
CA GLN A 470 -3.90 -7.26 -21.43
C GLN A 470 -4.81 -6.05 -21.18
N ALA A 471 -4.23 -4.87 -20.99
CA ALA A 471 -5.00 -3.65 -20.74
C ALA A 471 -5.75 -3.19 -22.00
N GLU A 472 -5.12 -3.33 -23.16
CA GLU A 472 -5.70 -3.02 -24.47
C GLU A 472 -6.90 -3.92 -24.77
N ASP A 473 -6.76 -5.23 -24.50
CA ASP A 473 -7.85 -6.21 -24.67
C ASP A 473 -9.03 -5.90 -23.74
N LEU A 474 -8.76 -5.55 -22.48
CA LEU A 474 -9.80 -5.18 -21.52
C LEU A 474 -10.51 -3.89 -21.93
N THR A 475 -9.75 -2.87 -22.35
CA THR A 475 -10.29 -1.57 -22.80
C THR A 475 -11.18 -1.71 -24.04
N GLN A 476 -10.91 -2.69 -24.91
CA GLN A 476 -11.78 -3.00 -26.04
C GLN A 476 -13.10 -3.67 -25.62
N GLN A 477 -13.08 -4.47 -24.54
CA GLN A 477 -14.25 -5.19 -24.02
C GLN A 477 -15.15 -4.30 -23.18
N ASP A 478 -14.54 -3.52 -22.28
CA ASP A 478 -15.21 -2.62 -21.35
C ASP A 478 -14.34 -1.38 -21.18
N LYS A 479 -14.89 -0.19 -21.42
CA LYS A 479 -14.14 1.07 -21.30
C LYS A 479 -13.96 1.50 -19.84
N ASP A 480 -14.81 1.01 -18.94
CA ASP A 480 -14.87 1.43 -17.55
C ASP A 480 -14.21 0.40 -16.60
N TRP A 481 -13.54 -0.62 -17.15
CA TRP A 481 -12.97 -1.76 -16.41
C TRP A 481 -12.04 -1.39 -15.25
N LEU A 482 -11.36 -0.24 -15.33
CA LEU A 482 -10.49 0.29 -14.26
C LEU A 482 -11.26 0.86 -13.06
N THR A 483 -12.54 1.16 -13.23
CA THR A 483 -13.31 2.02 -12.31
C THR A 483 -14.65 1.42 -11.87
N CYS A 484 -15.12 0.36 -12.55
CA CYS A 484 -16.40 -0.30 -12.27
C CYS A 484 -16.39 -1.19 -11.02
N GLY A 485 -15.21 -1.54 -10.48
CA GLY A 485 -15.09 -2.45 -9.34
C GLY A 485 -15.31 -3.92 -9.68
N GLU A 486 -15.49 -4.29 -10.96
CA GLU A 486 -15.73 -5.67 -11.42
C GLU A 486 -14.45 -6.51 -11.57
N PHE A 487 -13.32 -5.83 -11.74
CA PHE A 487 -11.99 -6.42 -11.86
C PHE A 487 -11.22 -6.29 -10.56
N ALA A 488 -10.32 -7.23 -10.28
CA ALA A 488 -9.50 -7.21 -9.08
C ALA A 488 -8.06 -7.67 -9.30
N GLU A 489 -7.19 -7.33 -8.36
CA GLU A 489 -5.81 -7.78 -8.30
C GLU A 489 -5.45 -8.31 -6.91
N ASN A 490 -4.67 -9.39 -6.92
CA ASN A 490 -3.92 -9.92 -5.78
C ASN A 490 -2.43 -9.96 -6.14
N ASN A 491 -1.74 -8.82 -6.03
CA ASN A 491 -0.29 -8.73 -6.24
C ASN A 491 0.45 -9.06 -4.94
N PHE A 492 1.54 -9.82 -5.02
CA PHE A 492 2.43 -10.13 -3.90
C PHE A 492 3.89 -9.84 -4.24
N ILE A 493 4.62 -9.27 -3.29
CA ILE A 493 6.08 -9.11 -3.37
C ILE A 493 6.71 -9.67 -2.11
N ASN A 494 7.63 -10.62 -2.30
CA ASN A 494 8.52 -11.07 -1.25
C ASN A 494 9.71 -10.11 -1.11
N ASN A 495 9.63 -9.19 -0.15
CA ASN A 495 10.69 -8.20 0.13
C ASN A 495 11.84 -8.77 0.97
N LYS A 496 11.88 -10.08 1.28
CA LYS A 496 13.16 -10.67 1.71
C LYS A 496 14.10 -10.54 0.52
N LEU A 497 14.98 -9.53 0.57
CA LEU A 497 16.15 -9.42 -0.28
C LEU A 497 16.68 -10.85 -0.45
N PRO A 498 16.62 -11.45 -1.66
CA PRO A 498 17.48 -12.59 -1.91
C PRO A 498 18.88 -12.09 -1.57
N SER A 499 19.61 -12.84 -0.75
CA SER A 499 21.05 -12.68 -0.58
C SER A 499 21.64 -12.61 -1.99
N SER A 500 21.86 -11.37 -2.46
CA SER A 500 22.27 -11.01 -3.82
C SER A 500 21.66 -11.86 -4.94
N GLU A 501 20.52 -11.43 -5.49
CA GLU A 501 20.17 -11.86 -6.85
C GLU A 501 21.32 -11.50 -7.80
N PRO A 502 21.87 -12.41 -8.63
CA PRO A 502 23.06 -12.14 -9.45
C PRO A 502 22.91 -10.93 -10.39
N SER A 503 21.67 -10.62 -10.77
CA SER A 503 21.24 -9.47 -11.57
C SER A 503 21.44 -8.11 -10.89
N SER A 504 21.68 -8.08 -9.57
CA SER A 504 21.87 -6.86 -8.76
C SER A 504 23.34 -6.48 -8.51
N ILE A 505 24.28 -7.22 -9.09
CA ILE A 505 25.71 -6.93 -9.00
C ILE A 505 26.12 -5.94 -10.11
N VAL A 506 26.55 -4.75 -9.72
CA VAL A 506 27.21 -3.82 -10.65
C VAL A 506 28.69 -4.20 -10.73
N VAL A 507 29.13 -4.64 -11.91
CA VAL A 507 30.53 -4.97 -12.21
C VAL A 507 31.13 -3.82 -13.01
N CYS A 508 32.17 -3.17 -12.46
CA CYS A 508 32.98 -2.22 -13.20
C CYS A 508 34.36 -2.85 -13.48
N ILE A 509 34.73 -2.91 -14.77
CA ILE A 509 36.02 -3.42 -15.24
C ILE A 509 36.85 -2.21 -15.64
N LEU A 510 38.01 -2.04 -15.01
CA LEU A 510 38.93 -0.97 -15.35
C LEU A 510 40.14 -1.53 -16.10
N PRO A 511 40.59 -0.89 -17.18
CA PRO A 511 41.77 -1.33 -17.91
C PRO A 511 43.02 -1.21 -17.04
N HIS A 512 43.89 -2.21 -17.13
CA HIS A 512 45.15 -2.23 -16.43
C HIS A 512 46.06 -1.09 -16.88
N VAL A 513 46.60 -0.33 -15.92
CA VAL A 513 47.70 0.59 -16.17
C VAL A 513 49.00 -0.21 -16.12
N LYS A 514 49.57 -0.54 -17.29
CA LYS A 514 50.80 -1.34 -17.42
C LYS A 514 52.06 -0.75 -16.76
N GLU A 515 52.02 0.47 -16.25
CA GLU A 515 53.19 1.14 -15.68
C GLU A 515 52.84 1.84 -14.36
N LEU A 516 53.21 1.21 -13.25
CA LEU A 516 53.17 1.76 -11.88
C LEU A 516 54.29 2.78 -11.60
N ASN A 517 55.07 3.16 -12.62
CA ASN A 517 56.13 4.16 -12.51
C ASN A 517 55.62 5.61 -12.66
N ASP A 518 54.33 5.78 -12.95
CA ASP A 518 53.68 7.09 -12.97
C ASP A 518 53.04 7.38 -11.58
N PRO A 519 53.57 8.35 -10.81
CA PRO A 519 53.07 8.67 -9.48
C PRO A 519 51.59 9.06 -9.45
N LEU A 520 51.08 9.66 -10.54
CA LEU A 520 49.67 10.06 -10.64
C LEU A 520 48.76 8.85 -10.79
N LYS A 521 49.19 7.84 -11.55
CA LYS A 521 48.41 6.61 -11.74
C LYS A 521 48.42 5.73 -10.48
N HIS A 522 49.54 5.70 -9.77
CA HIS A 522 49.63 5.05 -8.45
C HIS A 522 48.71 5.72 -7.42
N LEU A 523 48.72 7.06 -7.36
CA LEU A 523 47.82 7.82 -6.49
C LEU A 523 46.35 7.58 -6.83
N HIS A 524 46.00 7.52 -8.12
CA HIS A 524 44.64 7.22 -8.57
C HIS A 524 44.18 5.83 -8.10
N HIS A 525 45.05 4.82 -8.19
CA HIS A 525 44.74 3.47 -7.74
C HIS A 525 44.53 3.41 -6.22
N LEU A 526 45.39 4.07 -5.45
CA LEU A 526 45.28 4.18 -3.99
C LEU A 526 43.98 4.88 -3.55
N LEU A 527 43.62 5.97 -4.20
CA LEU A 527 42.37 6.69 -3.92
C LEU A 527 41.15 5.82 -4.21
N MET A 528 41.20 5.02 -5.28
CA MET A 528 40.11 4.13 -5.64
C MET A 528 40.00 2.93 -4.69
N GLU A 529 41.12 2.33 -4.28
CA GLU A 529 41.14 1.28 -3.24
C GLU A 529 40.62 1.83 -1.89
N ALA A 530 41.01 3.06 -1.51
CA ALA A 530 40.53 3.73 -0.32
C ALA A 530 39.02 4.00 -0.37
N PHE A 531 38.53 4.56 -1.49
CA PHE A 531 37.10 4.78 -1.74
C PHE A 531 36.30 3.47 -1.66
N CYS A 532 36.79 2.40 -2.29
CA CYS A 532 36.11 1.10 -2.23
C CYS A 532 36.04 0.56 -0.80
N LYS A 533 37.14 0.69 -0.03
CA LYS A 533 37.20 0.26 1.37
C LYS A 533 36.26 1.07 2.27
N GLU A 534 36.18 2.38 2.06
CA GLU A 534 35.29 3.28 2.82
C GLU A 534 33.80 2.99 2.55
N HIS A 535 33.46 2.68 1.30
CA HIS A 535 32.06 2.44 0.89
C HIS A 535 31.65 0.96 0.87
N SER A 536 32.42 0.07 1.51
CA SER A 536 32.14 -1.38 1.57
C SER A 536 31.97 -2.04 0.20
N ILE A 537 32.67 -1.53 -0.81
CA ILE A 537 32.72 -2.08 -2.17
C ILE A 537 33.83 -3.14 -2.18
N ARG A 538 33.50 -4.38 -2.59
CA ARG A 538 34.51 -5.44 -2.67
C ARG A 538 35.32 -5.28 -3.95
N LEU A 539 36.63 -5.21 -3.78
CA LEU A 539 37.58 -5.18 -4.89
C LEU A 539 38.14 -6.59 -5.09
N LEU A 540 38.02 -7.15 -6.29
CA LEU A 540 38.55 -8.45 -6.66
C LEU A 540 39.64 -8.26 -7.70
N LYS A 541 40.86 -8.73 -7.44
CA LYS A 541 41.91 -8.70 -8.46
C LYS A 541 41.78 -9.96 -9.31
N VAL A 542 41.58 -9.80 -10.62
CA VAL A 542 41.43 -10.91 -11.58
C VAL A 542 42.59 -10.87 -12.57
N ALA A 543 43.12 -12.03 -12.94
CA ALA A 543 44.35 -12.10 -13.73
C ALA A 543 44.17 -11.69 -15.21
N SER A 544 42.96 -11.80 -15.75
CA SER A 544 42.56 -11.27 -17.07
C SER A 544 41.03 -11.35 -17.22
N CYS A 545 40.47 -10.63 -18.20
CA CYS A 545 39.05 -10.72 -18.54
C CYS A 545 38.65 -12.14 -18.98
N GLU A 546 39.53 -12.82 -19.72
CA GLU A 546 39.35 -14.23 -20.12
C GLU A 546 39.41 -15.19 -18.93
N GLY A 547 40.33 -14.97 -17.98
CA GLY A 547 40.43 -15.74 -16.73
C GLY A 547 39.20 -15.55 -15.84
N PHE A 548 38.63 -14.34 -15.80
CA PHE A 548 37.38 -14.07 -15.10
C PHE A 548 36.19 -14.75 -15.77
N CYS A 549 36.07 -14.69 -17.09
CA CYS A 549 35.04 -15.42 -17.84
C CYS A 549 35.18 -16.95 -17.67
N ALA A 550 36.41 -17.48 -17.61
CA ALA A 550 36.66 -18.88 -17.32
C ALA A 550 36.24 -19.26 -15.90
N LEU A 551 36.56 -18.43 -14.89
CA LEU A 551 36.12 -18.62 -13.50
C LEU A 551 34.59 -18.59 -13.37
N LEU A 552 33.92 -17.65 -14.04
CA LEU A 552 32.45 -17.57 -14.04
C LEU A 552 31.80 -18.79 -14.70
N LYS A 553 32.37 -19.30 -15.79
CA LYS A 553 31.92 -20.55 -16.43
C LYS A 553 32.15 -21.75 -15.52
N LEU A 554 33.26 -21.78 -14.78
CA LEU A 554 33.56 -22.85 -13.82
C LEU A 554 32.59 -22.81 -12.64
N LEU A 555 32.29 -21.63 -12.10
CA LEU A 555 31.29 -21.41 -11.04
C LEU A 555 29.86 -21.78 -11.48
N GLN A 556 29.50 -21.57 -12.76
CA GLN A 556 28.22 -22.02 -13.33
C GLN A 556 28.13 -23.54 -13.51
N GLN A 557 29.26 -24.23 -13.56
CA GLN A 557 29.36 -25.69 -13.70
C GLN A 557 29.55 -26.43 -12.36
N ILE A 558 29.67 -25.70 -11.24
CA ILE A 558 29.71 -26.29 -9.91
C ILE A 558 28.30 -26.79 -9.57
N ASP A 559 28.15 -28.11 -9.52
CA ASP A 559 26.98 -28.74 -8.92
C ASP A 559 26.93 -28.34 -7.43
N PRO A 560 25.86 -27.65 -6.97
CA PRO A 560 25.71 -27.26 -5.57
C PRO A 560 25.75 -28.47 -4.61
N ALA A 561 25.44 -29.67 -5.11
CA ALA A 561 25.47 -30.91 -4.33
C ALA A 561 26.87 -31.54 -4.22
N ASN A 562 27.83 -31.16 -5.07
CA ASN A 562 29.20 -31.70 -5.00
C ASN A 562 30.26 -30.69 -5.51
N PRO A 563 30.71 -29.76 -4.63
CA PRO A 563 31.62 -28.68 -5.02
C PRO A 563 33.06 -29.12 -5.34
N TYR A 564 33.41 -30.40 -5.17
CA TYR A 564 34.79 -30.89 -5.36
C TYR A 564 35.03 -31.57 -6.72
N ALA A 565 34.01 -31.74 -7.56
CA ALA A 565 34.13 -32.45 -8.84
C ALA A 565 34.95 -31.69 -9.91
N ALA A 566 35.03 -30.36 -9.80
CA ALA A 566 35.66 -29.50 -10.82
C ALA A 566 37.21 -29.40 -10.74
N ALA A 567 37.84 -29.99 -9.72
CA ALA A 567 39.26 -29.79 -9.43
C ALA A 567 40.25 -30.54 -10.34
N SER A 568 39.78 -31.24 -11.40
CA SER A 568 40.63 -32.12 -12.20
C SER A 568 41.07 -31.54 -13.56
N HIS A 569 40.69 -30.31 -13.92
CA HIS A 569 41.12 -29.71 -15.19
C HIS A 569 41.97 -28.46 -14.99
N GLY A 570 43.28 -28.70 -15.10
CA GLY A 570 44.42 -27.79 -15.26
C GLY A 570 44.17 -26.29 -15.23
N ILE A 571 44.63 -25.66 -14.16
CA ILE A 571 44.99 -24.23 -14.16
C ILE A 571 46.51 -24.17 -14.18
N ALA A 572 47.08 -24.16 -15.38
CA ALA A 572 48.48 -23.82 -15.60
C ALA A 572 48.62 -22.29 -15.64
N SER A 573 49.53 -21.78 -14.80
CA SER A 573 50.13 -20.44 -14.76
C SER A 573 49.32 -19.27 -15.34
N ILE A 574 48.81 -18.39 -14.47
CA ILE A 574 48.44 -17.03 -14.90
C ILE A 574 48.94 -16.03 -13.85
N ASP A 575 49.76 -15.12 -14.35
CA ASP A 575 50.43 -14.01 -13.67
C ASP A 575 49.43 -12.89 -13.32
N ALA A 576 49.70 -12.13 -12.27
CA ALA A 576 48.73 -11.25 -11.61
C ALA A 576 48.70 -9.84 -12.21
N SER A 577 47.53 -9.34 -12.67
CA SER A 577 47.46 -7.91 -13.02
C SER A 577 46.14 -7.15 -12.84
N ASP A 578 44.92 -7.64 -13.08
CA ASP A 578 43.77 -6.71 -13.28
C ASP A 578 42.84 -6.51 -12.06
N LEU A 579 42.13 -5.37 -12.01
CA LEU A 579 41.27 -4.93 -10.89
C LEU A 579 39.77 -4.98 -11.27
N LEU A 580 38.95 -5.67 -10.46
CA LEU A 580 37.49 -5.79 -10.58
C LEU A 580 36.83 -5.10 -9.38
N ILE A 581 35.85 -4.23 -9.62
CA ILE A 581 35.11 -3.54 -8.56
C ILE A 581 33.69 -4.13 -8.50
N ILE A 582 33.34 -4.73 -7.35
CA ILE A 582 32.04 -5.34 -7.07
C ILE A 582 31.30 -4.53 -6.00
N LYS A 583 30.22 -3.85 -6.38
CA LYS A 583 29.28 -3.26 -5.44
C LYS A 583 28.13 -4.23 -5.20
N ALA A 584 28.10 -4.85 -4.01
CA ALA A 584 26.89 -5.49 -3.50
C ALA A 584 25.93 -4.40 -3.00
N ALA A 585 24.66 -4.46 -3.38
CA ALA A 585 23.68 -3.55 -2.86
C ALA A 585 23.37 -3.88 -1.37
N GLU A 586 23.80 -2.96 -0.48
CA GLU A 586 23.33 -2.64 0.91
C GLU A 586 24.19 -3.07 2.13
N PRO A 587 24.15 -2.35 3.29
CA PRO A 587 23.22 -1.28 3.72
C PRO A 587 23.84 0.06 4.22
N ARG A 588 22.95 1.05 4.39
CA ARG A 588 23.10 2.49 4.69
C ARG A 588 23.75 2.85 6.04
N SER A 589 24.47 3.99 6.11
CA SER A 589 24.34 5.00 7.19
C SER A 589 25.02 6.35 6.90
N ALA A 590 24.31 7.42 7.28
CA ALA A 590 24.72 8.77 7.67
C ALA A 590 25.88 9.52 6.95
N GLY A 591 25.49 10.55 6.19
CA GLY A 591 26.15 11.87 6.20
C GLY A 591 27.51 11.97 5.51
N ALA A 592 27.53 12.09 4.18
CA ALA A 592 28.61 12.75 3.46
C ALA A 592 28.14 13.20 2.06
N ASP A 593 28.15 14.51 1.87
CA ASP A 593 28.19 15.30 0.62
C ASP A 593 27.41 14.86 -0.62
N GLU A 594 26.23 15.47 -0.79
CA GLU A 594 25.49 15.56 -2.06
C GLU A 594 26.26 16.31 -3.16
N ASP A 595 27.36 17.01 -2.85
CA ASP A 595 28.04 17.90 -3.81
C ASP A 595 28.92 17.16 -4.84
N LEU A 596 29.42 15.95 -4.52
CA LEU A 596 30.35 15.20 -5.37
C LEU A 596 29.69 14.25 -6.37
N MET A 597 28.45 13.79 -6.11
CA MET A 597 27.67 12.96 -7.05
C MET A 597 27.29 13.72 -8.33
N SER A 598 27.35 15.06 -8.32
CA SER A 598 27.15 15.91 -9.49
C SER A 598 28.35 15.94 -10.45
N GLN A 599 29.52 15.41 -10.04
CA GLN A 599 30.78 15.56 -10.79
C GLN A 599 31.21 14.31 -11.57
N TYR A 600 30.55 13.16 -11.42
CA TYR A 600 30.99 11.91 -12.05
C TYR A 600 29.84 11.17 -12.73
N ASP A 601 29.76 11.31 -14.06
CA ASP A 601 28.90 10.47 -14.92
C ASP A 601 29.42 9.03 -14.91
N VAL A 602 28.81 8.17 -14.09
CA VAL A 602 29.05 6.73 -14.13
C VAL A 602 28.37 6.18 -15.38
N ILE A 603 29.18 5.89 -16.41
CA ILE A 603 28.76 5.37 -17.70
C ILE A 603 28.06 4.00 -17.52
N MET A 604 26.74 4.01 -17.61
CA MET A 604 25.91 2.82 -17.75
C MET A 604 25.94 2.35 -19.21
N VAL A 605 26.86 1.46 -19.59
CA VAL A 605 26.79 0.82 -20.91
C VAL A 605 25.72 -0.26 -20.90
N ARG A 606 24.49 0.08 -21.31
CA ARG A 606 23.53 -0.91 -21.83
C ARG A 606 23.83 -1.14 -23.29
N ARG A 607 24.37 -2.32 -23.64
CA ARG A 607 24.39 -2.79 -25.02
C ARG A 607 22.96 -3.23 -25.39
N ARG A 608 22.40 -2.64 -26.44
CA ARG A 608 21.36 -3.29 -27.27
C ARG A 608 21.87 -3.25 -28.71
N ASP A 609 21.81 -4.40 -29.36
CA ASP A 609 22.43 -4.68 -30.64
C ASP A 609 21.74 -4.02 -31.85
N ALA A 610 22.58 -3.73 -32.85
CA ALA A 610 22.38 -3.74 -34.31
C ALA A 610 21.24 -2.91 -34.94
N GLU A 611 21.58 -1.84 -35.69
CA GLU A 611 21.80 -1.83 -37.15
C GLU A 611 21.86 -0.38 -37.69
N GLY A 612 22.86 -0.08 -38.52
CA GLY A 612 22.80 0.96 -39.55
C GLY A 612 22.85 2.46 -39.15
N GLY A 613 24.05 3.05 -39.23
CA GLY A 613 24.22 4.40 -39.79
C GLY A 613 24.44 5.58 -38.84
N SER A 614 25.63 6.18 -38.97
CA SER A 614 26.05 7.52 -38.57
C SER A 614 26.13 7.86 -37.07
N ALA A 615 27.38 7.92 -36.60
CA ALA A 615 27.80 8.34 -35.27
C ALA A 615 27.30 9.74 -34.87
N ALA A 616 26.82 9.85 -33.64
CA ALA A 616 26.75 11.09 -32.89
C ALA A 616 27.63 10.94 -31.64
N THR A 617 28.78 11.61 -31.66
CA THR A 617 29.78 11.68 -30.60
C THR A 617 29.27 12.50 -29.42
N PRO A 618 29.34 12.03 -28.16
CA PRO A 618 29.14 12.90 -27.00
C PRO A 618 30.40 13.74 -26.73
N VAL A 619 30.20 15.05 -26.61
CA VAL A 619 31.21 16.06 -26.25
C VAL A 619 31.35 16.11 -24.73
N LEU A 620 32.57 15.92 -24.21
CA LEU A 620 32.94 16.15 -22.80
C LEU A 620 33.20 17.65 -22.52
N PRO A 621 32.92 18.18 -21.31
CA PRO A 621 33.28 19.55 -20.91
C PRO A 621 34.80 19.76 -20.72
N ALA A 622 35.25 21.00 -20.94
CA ALA A 622 36.64 21.41 -21.19
C ALA A 622 37.56 21.57 -19.94
N VAL A 623 37.54 20.68 -18.95
CA VAL A 623 38.37 20.83 -17.73
C VAL A 623 39.50 19.80 -17.59
N PHE A 624 39.63 18.83 -18.50
CA PHE A 624 40.78 17.90 -18.49
C PHE A 624 41.31 17.63 -19.90
N PRO A 625 42.65 17.54 -20.11
CA PRO A 625 43.22 17.21 -21.40
C PRO A 625 42.77 15.80 -21.81
N THR A 626 42.13 15.75 -22.95
CA THR A 626 41.74 14.57 -23.72
C THR A 626 42.90 13.58 -23.87
N TYR A 627 42.82 12.42 -23.22
CA TYR A 627 43.68 11.26 -23.51
C TYR A 627 42.89 9.96 -23.32
N PHE A 628 41.88 9.74 -24.14
CA PHE A 628 41.34 8.40 -24.37
C PHE A 628 40.99 8.25 -25.85
N ASP A 629 41.83 7.49 -26.54
CA ASP A 629 41.52 6.90 -27.83
C ASP A 629 40.58 5.71 -27.58
N ALA A 630 39.51 5.65 -28.35
CA ALA A 630 38.43 4.68 -28.18
C ALA A 630 38.71 3.46 -29.06
N THR A 631 39.23 2.40 -28.44
CA THR A 631 39.24 1.03 -28.99
C THR A 631 38.87 0.03 -27.93
#